data_AF-A0AAD8EGZ9-F1
#
_entry.id   AF-A0AAD8EGZ9-F1
#
_cell.length_a   1.000
_cell.length_b   1.000
_cell.length_c   1.000
_cell.angle_alpha   90.00
_cell.angle_beta   90.00
_cell.angle_gamma   90.00
#
_symmetry.space_group_name_H-M   'P 1'
#
loop_
_entity.id
_entity.type
_entity.pdbx_description
1 polymer ?
#
loop_
_entity_poly.entity_id
_entity_poly.type
_entity_poly.pdbx_seq_one_letter_code
_entity_poly.pdbx_strand_id
1 'polypeptide(L)' 'SSCDVVLSSDTLKNGSVSSPLYPSPYPPRSNCRYDFQGRGKERVQIVFSDFNLYHPTDNSK' A
#
# COMPACT_ATOMS: atom_id res chain seq x y z
N SER A 1 -9.07 -9.13 -6.60
CA SER A 1 -8.21 -7.99 -6.27
C SER A 1 -6.77 -8.47 -6.25
N SER A 2 -6.02 -8.21 -7.33
CA SER A 2 -4.72 -8.84 -7.63
C SER A 2 -3.54 -8.35 -6.77
N CYS A 3 -3.81 -7.63 -5.69
CA CYS A 3 -2.84 -6.92 -4.86
C CYS A 3 -3.15 -7.01 -3.37
N ASP A 4 -4.06 -7.91 -2.97
CA ASP A 4 -4.35 -8.11 -1.56
C ASP A 4 -3.21 -8.89 -0.92
N VAL A 5 -2.67 -8.38 0.17
CA VAL A 5 -1.52 -8.97 0.87
C VAL A 5 -1.73 -8.92 2.38
N VAL A 6 -1.36 -10.01 3.06
CA VAL A 6 -1.25 -10.06 4.52
C VAL A 6 0.23 -10.05 4.92
N LEU A 7 0.62 -9.10 5.75
CA LEU A 7 1.98 -8.90 6.24
C LEU A 7 1.99 -9.18 7.75
N SER A 8 2.45 -10.36 8.13
CA SER A 8 2.54 -10.77 9.53
C SER A 8 3.95 -10.57 10.08
N SER A 9 4.05 -9.99 11.27
CA SER A 9 5.31 -9.87 11.99
C SER A 9 5.90 -11.20 12.44
N ASP A 10 5.13 -12.30 12.37
CA ASP A 10 5.62 -13.66 12.57
C ASP A 10 6.58 -14.10 11.46
N THR A 11 6.36 -13.62 10.23
CA THR A 11 7.17 -13.99 9.06
C THR A 11 8.14 -12.88 8.67
N LEU A 12 7.68 -11.63 8.69
CA LEU A 12 8.49 -10.48 8.30
C LEU A 12 8.07 -9.23 9.09
N LYS A 13 9.01 -8.66 9.85
CA LYS A 13 8.76 -7.46 10.67
C LYS A 13 8.91 -6.14 9.91
N ASN A 14 9.73 -6.12 8.85
CA ASN A 14 10.01 -4.94 8.05
C ASN A 14 9.94 -5.31 6.57
N GLY A 15 9.31 -4.47 5.75
CA GLY A 15 9.20 -4.68 4.31
C GLY A 15 8.63 -3.46 3.61
N SER A 16 8.50 -3.56 2.30
CA SER A 16 7.86 -2.56 1.45
C SER A 16 6.66 -3.14 0.73
N VAL A 17 5.67 -2.29 0.49
CA VAL A 17 4.54 -2.56 -0.40
C VAL A 17 4.46 -1.48 -1.45
N SER A 18 4.02 -1.85 -2.65
CA SER A 18 3.86 -0.94 -3.77
C SER A 18 2.54 -1.23 -4.48
N SER A 19 1.99 -0.23 -5.16
CA SER A 19 0.87 -0.44 -6.06
C SER A 19 1.23 -1.44 -7.18
N PRO A 20 0.24 -2.12 -7.79
CA PRO A 20 0.49 -2.93 -8.98
C PRO A 20 1.18 -2.11 -10.05
N LEU A 21 2.20 -2.71 -10.68
CA LEU A 21 3.02 -2.12 -11.75
C LEU A 21 3.97 -0.99 -11.32
N TYR A 22 4.02 -0.60 -10.04
CA TYR A 22 5.01 0.38 -9.57
C TYR A 22 6.42 0.03 -10.07
N PRO A 23 7.18 0.98 -10.65
CA PRO A 23 6.97 2.44 -10.62
C PRO A 23 6.03 3.01 -11.69
N SER A 24 5.41 2.16 -12.53
CA SER A 24 4.40 2.60 -13.50
C SER A 24 3.07 2.97 -12.82
N PRO A 25 2.19 3.74 -13.49
CA PRO A 25 0.86 4.04 -12.96
C PRO A 25 0.07 2.79 -12.61
N TYR A 26 -0.67 2.85 -11.50
CA TYR A 26 -1.54 1.76 -11.08
C TYR A 26 -2.71 1.57 -12.08
N PRO A 27 -3.21 0.33 -12.28
CA PRO A 27 -4.33 0.08 -13.17
C PRO A 27 -5.61 0.85 -12.79
N PRO A 28 -6.44 1.28 -13.75
CA PRO A 28 -7.72 1.91 -13.44
C PRO A 28 -8.65 0.94 -12.70
N ARG A 29 -9.50 1.48 -11.81
CA ARG A 29 -10.42 0.69 -10.97
C ARG A 29 -9.69 -0.32 -10.05
N SER A 30 -8.44 -0.01 -9.66
CA SER A 30 -7.70 -0.82 -8.69
C SER A 30 -8.39 -0.83 -7.33
N ASN A 31 -8.52 -2.01 -6.74
CA ASN A 31 -8.97 -2.25 -5.38
C ASN A 31 -7.98 -3.20 -4.71
N CYS A 32 -7.22 -2.69 -3.74
CA CYS A 32 -6.15 -3.40 -3.03
C CYS A 32 -6.36 -3.28 -1.52
N ARG A 33 -6.10 -4.36 -0.79
CA ARG A 33 -6.07 -4.40 0.67
C ARG A 33 -4.71 -4.90 1.18
N TYR A 34 -4.01 -4.07 1.94
CA TYR A 34 -2.79 -4.45 2.66
C TYR A 34 -3.13 -4.59 4.16
N ASP A 35 -3.04 -5.82 4.68
CA ASP A 35 -3.38 -6.16 6.06
C ASP A 35 -2.11 -6.40 6.88
N PHE A 36 -1.81 -5.48 7.80
CA PHE A 36 -0.60 -5.53 8.63
C PHE A 36 -0.94 -6.11 10.01
N GLN A 37 -0.28 -7.22 10.38
CA GLN A 37 -0.54 -7.97 11.60
C GLN A 37 0.69 -7.95 12.51
N GLY A 38 0.60 -7.21 13.62
CA GLY A 38 1.60 -7.20 14.68
C GLY A 38 1.25 -8.14 15.83
N ARG A 39 2.24 -8.56 16.63
CA ARG A 39 2.06 -9.41 17.81
C ARG A 39 2.28 -8.65 19.11
N GLY A 40 1.51 -9.00 20.14
CA GLY A 40 1.73 -8.52 21.52
C GLY A 40 1.72 -6.98 21.62
N LYS A 41 2.90 -6.41 21.92
CA LYS A 41 3.09 -4.96 22.11
C LYS A 41 3.69 -4.25 20.89
N GLU A 42 3.77 -4.94 19.74
CA GLU A 42 4.28 -4.35 18.51
C GLU A 42 3.32 -3.28 17.95
N ARG A 43 3.88 -2.31 17.23
CA ARG A 43 3.13 -1.23 16.57
C ARG A 43 3.51 -1.20 15.09
N VAL A 44 2.49 -1.13 14.24
CA VAL A 44 2.69 -0.95 12.80
C VAL A 44 3.10 0.51 12.54
N GLN A 45 4.21 0.70 11.84
CA GLN A 45 4.66 2.00 11.33
C GLN A 45 4.66 1.96 9.81
N ILE A 46 3.98 2.91 9.19
CA ILE A 46 3.91 3.07 7.73
C ILE A 46 4.61 4.38 7.38
N VAL A 47 5.51 4.31 6.40
CA VAL A 47 6.21 5.47 5.84
C VAL A 47 5.95 5.47 4.34
N PHE A 48 5.38 6.56 3.83
CA PHE A 48 5.21 6.75 2.40
C PHE A 48 6.51 7.30 1.81
N SER A 49 7.21 6.49 1.02
CA SER A 49 8.38 6.94 0.25
C SER A 49 7.99 7.61 -1.07
N ASP A 50 6.84 7.23 -1.63
CA ASP A 50 6.25 7.78 -2.86
C ASP A 50 4.73 7.65 -2.77
N PHE A 51 4.00 8.68 -3.20
CA PHE A 51 2.54 8.73 -3.14
C PHE A 51 1.98 9.62 -4.25
N ASN A 52 1.41 8.97 -5.26
CA ASN A 52 0.77 9.64 -6.40
C ASN A 52 -0.55 8.94 -6.75
N LEU A 53 -1.66 9.64 -6.55
CA LEU A 53 -3.02 9.16 -6.84
C LEU A 53 -3.77 10.21 -7.65
N TYR A 54 -4.74 9.75 -8.44
CA TYR A 54 -5.66 10.63 -9.15
C TYR A 54 -6.36 11.59 -8.18
N HIS A 55 -6.21 12.89 -8.44
CA HIS A 55 -6.84 13.96 -7.70
C HIS A 55 -7.93 14.61 -8.59
N PRO A 56 -9.22 14.48 -8.25
CA PRO A 56 -10.31 14.93 -9.13
C PRO A 56 -10.32 16.44 -9.45
N THR A 57 -9.70 17.27 -8.61
CA THR A 57 -9.79 18.74 -8.74
C THR A 57 -8.58 19.38 -9.42
N ASP A 58 -7.66 18.59 -9.98
CA ASP A 58 -6.56 19.13 -10.82
C ASP A 58 -7.01 19.49 -12.26
N ASN A 59 -8.29 19.26 -12.57
CA ASN A 59 -8.97 19.69 -13.80
C ASN A 59 -9.88 20.91 -13.59
N SER A 60 -9.76 21.61 -12.46
CA SER A 60 -10.53 22.83 -12.16
C SER A 60 -9.76 24.10 -12.51
N LYS A 61 -9.17 24.17 -13.71
CA LYS A 61 -8.70 25.41 -14.34
C LYS A 61 -9.37 25.59 -15.69
#